data_AF-A0A2E6KDU7-F1
#
_entry.id   AF-A0A2E6KDU7-F1
#
_cell.length_a   1.000
_cell.length_b   1.000
_cell.length_c   1.000
_cell.angle_alpha   90.00
_cell.angle_beta   90.00
_cell.angle_gamma   90.00
#
_symmetry.space_group_name_H-M   'P 1'
#
loop_
_entity.id
_entity.type
_entity.pdbx_description
1 polymer ?
#
loop_
_entity_poly.entity_id
_entity_poly.type
_entity_poly.pdbx_seq_one_letter_code
_entity_poly.pdbx_strand_id
1 'polypeptide(L)'
;MKPTDEQAGAWTEAFDEGKFVRKSSEFRDSISKGGIFDVESGRYHLYISHACPWAHRTLMTRTLLGLEEHITVDVVDWRMNQDGSWSFNPEEEGATADTINGEAGLEGVYNRAFEGWNESRSIGTVPVLWDKKHATIVNNESREIIRMFNQFSKEGFGNGTSLCPPELMQEIDSMIEANYETVNNG
;
A
#
# COMPACT_ATOMS: atom_id res chain seq x y z
N MET A 1 1.19 -41.84 -7.90
CA MET A 1 0.33 -40.95 -8.71
C MET A 1 0.80 -39.55 -8.35
N LYS A 2 1.52 -38.86 -9.23
CA LYS A 2 2.05 -37.52 -8.95
C LYS A 2 0.92 -36.52 -9.16
N PRO A 3 0.54 -35.71 -8.16
CA PRO A 3 -0.35 -34.58 -8.40
C PRO A 3 0.36 -33.57 -9.31
N THR A 4 -0.33 -33.20 -10.37
CA THR A 4 0.05 -32.23 -11.41
C THR A 4 -0.44 -30.83 -11.03
N ASP A 5 0.26 -29.81 -11.53
CA ASP A 5 -0.14 -28.38 -11.53
C ASP A 5 -0.58 -27.84 -10.16
N GLU A 6 0.24 -28.13 -9.15
CA GLU A 6 0.22 -27.47 -7.84
C GLU A 6 0.37 -25.95 -8.02
N GLN A 7 -0.79 -25.28 -7.96
CA GLN A 7 -0.99 -24.05 -7.20
C GLN A 7 -0.30 -22.78 -7.73
N ALA A 8 -0.74 -22.32 -8.91
CA ALA A 8 -0.82 -20.89 -9.25
C ALA A 8 -1.92 -20.20 -8.40
N GLY A 9 -1.77 -20.33 -7.09
CA GLY A 9 -2.81 -20.29 -6.05
C GLY A 9 -2.96 -18.97 -5.30
N ALA A 10 -2.26 -17.92 -5.70
CA ALA A 10 -2.25 -16.68 -4.94
C ALA A 10 -3.50 -15.80 -5.11
N TRP A 11 -4.21 -16.00 -6.22
CA TRP A 11 -5.39 -15.22 -6.61
C TRP A 11 -6.62 -16.10 -6.86
N THR A 12 -6.51 -17.42 -6.71
CA THR A 12 -7.49 -18.40 -7.21
C THR A 12 -8.43 -18.99 -6.16
N GLU A 13 -8.26 -18.68 -4.87
CA GLU A 13 -9.35 -18.86 -3.88
C GLU A 13 -10.32 -17.65 -3.85
N ALA A 14 -10.30 -16.83 -4.90
CA ALA A 14 -11.26 -15.75 -5.08
C ALA A 14 -12.46 -16.18 -5.94
N PHE A 15 -12.77 -17.46 -6.12
CA PHE A 15 -13.91 -17.91 -6.92
C PHE A 15 -14.95 -18.62 -6.07
N ASP A 16 -15.90 -17.86 -5.52
CA ASP A 16 -17.19 -18.42 -5.13
C ASP A 16 -18.13 -18.23 -6.33
N GLU A 17 -18.65 -19.34 -6.87
CA GLU A 17 -19.59 -19.35 -8.00
C GLU A 17 -19.16 -18.56 -9.26
N GLY A 18 -17.85 -18.43 -9.51
CA GLY A 18 -17.32 -17.75 -10.71
C GLY A 18 -17.16 -16.23 -10.58
N LYS A 19 -17.34 -15.64 -9.39
CA LYS A 19 -17.08 -14.23 -9.11
C LYS A 19 -15.76 -14.05 -8.37
N PHE A 20 -14.93 -13.12 -8.83
CA PHE A 20 -13.72 -12.69 -8.13
C PHE A 20 -14.08 -11.96 -6.82
N VAL A 21 -13.72 -12.54 -5.67
CA VAL A 21 -13.89 -11.91 -4.35
C VAL A 21 -12.54 -11.35 -3.87
N ARG A 22 -12.46 -10.02 -3.76
CA ARG A 22 -11.25 -9.34 -3.30
C ARG A 22 -11.08 -9.46 -1.78
N LYS A 23 -9.87 -9.83 -1.33
CA LYS A 23 -9.51 -9.80 0.10
C LYS A 23 -9.40 -8.35 0.61
N SER A 24 -9.99 -8.08 1.78
CA SER A 24 -9.91 -6.77 2.45
C SER A 24 -8.52 -6.48 3.02
N SER A 25 -8.14 -5.20 3.04
CA SER A 25 -6.92 -4.68 3.68
C SER A 25 -6.94 -4.91 5.20
N GLU A 26 -5.84 -5.44 5.74
CA GLU A 26 -5.73 -5.93 7.13
C GLU A 26 -5.20 -4.88 8.12
N PHE A 27 -4.36 -3.94 7.67
CA PHE A 27 -3.80 -2.88 8.51
C PHE A 27 -4.53 -1.56 8.24
N ARG A 28 -5.17 -1.01 9.27
CA ARG A 28 -6.13 0.10 9.14
C ARG A 28 -5.94 1.23 10.16
N ASP A 29 -4.74 1.36 10.74
CA ASP A 29 -4.43 2.50 11.60
C ASP A 29 -4.30 3.79 10.78
N SER A 30 -4.27 4.94 11.45
CA SER A 30 -4.26 6.25 10.79
C SER A 30 -3.25 7.22 11.39
N ILE A 31 -2.70 8.09 10.53
CA ILE A 31 -1.85 9.20 10.93
C ILE A 31 -2.71 10.37 11.39
N SER A 32 -2.44 10.90 12.57
CA SER A 32 -3.13 12.06 13.14
C SER A 32 -2.20 12.86 14.07
N LYS A 33 -2.36 14.19 14.10
CA LYS A 33 -1.55 15.07 14.94
C LYS A 33 -1.66 14.69 16.42
N GLY A 34 -0.53 14.40 17.07
CA GLY A 34 -0.44 13.98 18.47
C GLY A 34 -0.93 12.55 18.74
N GLY A 35 -1.22 11.75 17.71
CA GLY A 35 -1.57 10.34 17.82
C GLY A 35 -0.35 9.43 17.99
N ILE A 36 -0.59 8.11 18.05
CA ILE A 36 0.47 7.10 18.06
C ILE A 36 1.33 7.24 16.79
N PHE A 37 0.66 7.37 15.65
CA PHE A 37 1.26 7.72 14.37
C PHE A 37 1.06 9.22 14.12
N ASP A 38 2.04 10.02 14.59
CA ASP A 38 2.02 11.48 14.49
C ASP A 38 2.58 11.98 13.15
N VAL A 39 2.17 13.17 12.72
CA VAL A 39 2.63 13.77 11.46
C VAL A 39 4.08 14.27 11.62
N GLU A 40 5.05 13.44 11.22
CA GLU A 40 6.48 13.73 11.32
C GLU A 40 7.18 13.56 9.95
N SER A 41 7.88 14.60 9.48
CA SER A 41 8.66 14.54 8.25
C SER A 41 9.78 13.50 8.36
N GLY A 42 9.91 12.64 7.34
CA GLY A 42 10.95 11.63 7.27
C GLY A 42 10.70 10.42 8.17
N ARG A 43 9.58 10.34 8.89
CA ARG A 43 9.22 9.18 9.73
C ARG A 43 8.65 8.01 8.94
N TYR A 44 7.93 8.29 7.87
CA TYR A 44 7.17 7.28 7.14
C TYR A 44 7.88 6.84 5.86
N HIS A 45 7.58 5.60 5.46
CA HIS A 45 8.06 5.01 4.22
C HIS A 45 6.91 4.30 3.52
N LEU A 46 6.94 4.26 2.19
CA LEU A 46 5.89 3.69 1.36
C LEU A 46 6.47 2.61 0.45
N TYR A 47 6.01 1.37 0.59
CA TYR A 47 6.33 0.30 -0.36
C TYR A 47 5.26 0.23 -1.44
N ILE A 48 5.68 0.23 -2.71
CA ILE A 48 4.78 0.23 -3.87
C ILE A 48 5.25 -0.73 -4.95
N SER A 49 4.35 -1.06 -5.88
CA SER A 49 4.71 -1.57 -7.21
C SER A 49 4.18 -0.59 -8.26
N HIS A 50 4.99 -0.26 -9.26
CA HIS A 50 4.56 0.56 -10.39
C HIS A 50 3.44 -0.11 -11.21
N ALA A 51 3.32 -1.44 -11.15
CA ALA A 51 2.27 -2.18 -11.84
C ALA A 51 0.91 -2.16 -11.12
N CYS A 52 0.86 -1.79 -9.83
CA CYS A 52 -0.35 -1.85 -9.04
C CYS A 52 -1.14 -0.52 -9.09
N PRO A 53 -2.39 -0.48 -9.57
CA PRO A 53 -3.18 0.75 -9.64
C PRO A 53 -3.51 1.32 -8.26
N TRP A 54 -3.65 0.47 -7.23
CA TRP A 54 -3.89 0.90 -5.85
C TRP A 54 -2.67 1.61 -5.27
N ALA A 55 -1.48 1.07 -5.53
CA ALA A 55 -0.23 1.68 -5.09
C ALA A 55 0.05 2.98 -5.87
N HIS A 56 -0.26 3.00 -7.16
CA HIS A 56 -0.08 4.17 -8.00
C HIS A 56 -0.88 5.40 -7.49
N ARG A 57 -2.08 5.22 -6.94
CA ARG A 57 -2.84 6.31 -6.29
C ARG A 57 -2.03 7.02 -5.20
N THR A 58 -1.36 6.23 -4.36
CA THR A 58 -0.55 6.77 -3.26
C THR A 58 0.68 7.50 -3.80
N LEU A 59 1.36 6.95 -4.81
CA LEU A 59 2.51 7.59 -5.44
C LEU A 59 2.14 8.92 -6.11
N MET A 60 1.06 8.95 -6.90
CA MET A 60 0.56 10.18 -7.52
C MET A 60 0.19 11.23 -6.48
N THR A 61 -0.53 10.84 -5.42
CA THR A 61 -0.94 11.76 -4.36
C THR A 61 0.27 12.34 -3.63
N ARG A 62 1.28 11.51 -3.34
CA ARG A 62 2.56 11.96 -2.76
C ARG A 62 3.22 13.04 -3.62
N THR A 63 3.31 12.83 -4.93
CA THR A 63 3.93 13.81 -5.84
C THR A 63 3.10 15.07 -5.99
N LEU A 64 1.79 14.96 -6.16
CA LEU A 64 0.91 16.13 -6.31
C LEU A 64 0.91 17.04 -5.07
N LEU A 65 1.02 16.46 -3.88
CA LEU A 65 1.13 17.19 -2.63
C LEU A 65 2.55 17.67 -2.29
N GLY A 66 3.56 17.28 -3.08
CA GLY A 66 4.96 17.66 -2.85
C GLY A 66 5.60 16.96 -1.64
N LEU A 67 5.19 15.72 -1.34
CA LEU A 67 5.61 15.00 -0.12
C LEU A 67 6.88 14.16 -0.29
N GLU A 68 7.65 14.37 -1.35
CA GLU A 68 8.74 13.48 -1.71
C GLU A 68 9.88 13.43 -0.69
N GLU A 69 10.18 14.56 -0.06
CA GLU A 69 11.19 14.67 0.99
C GLU A 69 10.67 14.18 2.37
N HIS A 70 9.35 14.06 2.53
CA HIS A 70 8.72 13.73 3.81
C HIS A 70 8.42 12.24 3.94
N ILE A 71 8.13 11.57 2.82
CA ILE A 71 7.77 10.14 2.77
C ILE A 71 8.66 9.48 1.74
N THR A 72 9.56 8.61 2.20
CA THR A 72 10.46 7.82 1.34
C THR A 72 9.70 6.69 0.67
N VAL A 73 10.19 6.18 -0.46
CA VAL A 73 9.53 5.12 -1.25
C VAL A 73 10.54 4.07 -1.66
N ASP A 74 10.17 2.80 -1.53
CA ASP A 74 10.81 1.68 -2.20
C ASP A 74 9.82 0.96 -3.12
N VAL A 75 10.36 0.39 -4.19
CA VAL A 75 9.59 -0.18 -5.28
C VAL A 75 9.93 -1.65 -5.43
N VAL A 76 8.93 -2.52 -5.24
CA VAL A 76 9.09 -3.96 -5.50
C VAL A 76 9.16 -4.22 -7.00
N ASP A 77 9.74 -5.36 -7.38
CA ASP A 77 9.74 -5.84 -8.76
C ASP A 77 8.29 -5.90 -9.29
N TRP A 78 8.10 -5.49 -10.54
CA TRP A 78 6.81 -5.56 -11.19
C TRP A 78 6.39 -7.00 -11.46
N ARG A 79 7.35 -7.94 -11.54
CA ARG A 79 7.12 -9.38 -11.65
C ARG A 79 6.85 -9.96 -10.27
N MET A 80 5.57 -10.17 -10.00
CA MET A 80 5.12 -10.92 -8.83
C MET A 80 5.53 -12.40 -8.96
N ASN A 81 5.90 -13.03 -7.85
CA ASN A 81 6.29 -14.43 -7.80
C ASN A 81 5.09 -15.35 -8.12
N GLN A 82 5.37 -16.64 -8.40
CA GLN A 82 4.32 -17.62 -8.69
C GLN A 82 3.34 -17.82 -7.51
N ASP A 83 3.82 -17.63 -6.29
CA ASP A 83 3.03 -17.67 -5.05
C ASP A 83 2.33 -16.33 -4.73
N GLY A 84 2.40 -15.35 -5.64
CA GLY A 84 1.76 -14.04 -5.48
C GLY A 84 2.50 -13.03 -4.63
N SER A 85 3.63 -13.42 -4.03
CA SER A 85 4.43 -12.51 -3.23
C SER A 85 5.20 -11.50 -4.09
N TRP A 86 5.56 -10.37 -3.49
CA TRP A 86 6.37 -9.32 -4.12
C TRP A 86 7.82 -9.41 -3.64
N SER A 87 8.77 -9.25 -4.56
CA SER A 87 10.21 -9.30 -4.28
C SER A 87 10.86 -7.92 -4.47
N PHE A 88 11.92 -7.65 -3.71
CA PHE A 88 12.80 -6.50 -3.98
C PHE A 88 13.93 -6.95 -4.91
N ASN A 89 14.16 -6.19 -5.98
CA ASN A 89 15.12 -6.54 -7.03
C ASN A 89 15.82 -5.30 -7.57
N PRO A 90 16.90 -4.82 -6.91
CA PRO A 90 17.60 -3.59 -7.34
C PRO A 90 18.31 -3.71 -8.70
N GLU A 91 18.44 -4.93 -9.24
CA GLU A 91 19.03 -5.15 -10.57
C GLU A 91 18.02 -4.94 -11.71
N GLU A 92 16.72 -4.95 -11.42
CA GLU A 92 15.66 -4.66 -12.39
C GLU A 92 15.41 -3.15 -12.47
N GLU A 93 15.32 -2.61 -13.68
CA GLU A 93 15.03 -1.20 -13.90
C GLU A 93 13.67 -0.80 -13.30
N GLY A 94 13.67 0.22 -12.45
CA GLY A 94 12.47 0.73 -11.79
C GLY A 94 12.08 -0.01 -10.52
N ALA A 95 12.83 -1.03 -10.10
CA ALA A 95 12.71 -1.65 -8.79
C ALA A 95 13.87 -1.22 -7.87
N THR A 96 13.69 -1.32 -6.56
CA THR A 96 14.68 -0.98 -5.55
C THR A 96 14.95 -2.17 -4.62
N ALA A 97 16.02 -2.08 -3.85
CA ALA A 97 16.16 -2.88 -2.63
C ALA A 97 15.30 -2.28 -1.53
N ASP A 98 14.92 -3.07 -0.51
CA ASP A 98 14.37 -2.52 0.72
C ASP A 98 15.46 -1.75 1.48
N THR A 99 15.33 -0.43 1.49
CA THR A 99 16.28 0.49 2.14
C THR A 99 16.01 0.68 3.63
N ILE A 100 14.89 0.16 4.14
CA ILE A 100 14.46 0.37 5.53
C ILE A 100 14.72 -0.85 6.39
N ASN A 101 14.29 -2.03 5.96
CA ASN A 101 14.42 -3.26 6.75
C ASN A 101 15.39 -4.27 6.15
N GLY A 102 15.84 -4.08 4.91
CA GLY A 102 16.75 -4.99 4.22
C GLY A 102 16.11 -6.35 3.88
N GLU A 103 14.79 -6.40 3.74
CA GLU A 103 14.08 -7.63 3.38
C GLU A 103 14.25 -7.97 1.89
N ALA A 104 14.19 -9.26 1.57
CA ALA A 104 14.26 -9.73 0.18
C ALA A 104 12.90 -9.64 -0.55
N GLY A 105 11.80 -9.56 0.20
CA GLY A 105 10.46 -9.43 -0.35
C GLY A 105 9.48 -8.85 0.68
N LEU A 106 8.29 -8.51 0.20
CA LEU A 106 7.29 -7.79 0.98
C LEU A 106 6.74 -8.63 2.16
N GLU A 107 6.74 -9.96 2.04
CA GLU A 107 6.34 -10.87 3.13
C GLU A 107 7.20 -10.67 4.39
N GLY A 108 8.50 -10.36 4.22
CA GLY A 108 9.39 -10.03 5.33
C GLY A 108 8.96 -8.75 6.06
N VAL A 109 8.48 -7.75 5.33
CA VAL A 109 7.95 -6.50 5.90
C VAL A 109 6.67 -6.77 6.71
N TYR A 110 5.77 -7.60 6.19
CA TYR A 110 4.54 -7.98 6.90
C TYR A 110 4.81 -8.83 8.15
N ASN A 111 5.75 -9.78 8.06
CA ASN A 111 6.14 -10.62 9.18
C ASN A 111 6.80 -9.83 10.33
N ARG A 112 7.42 -8.67 10.03
CA ARG A 112 7.90 -7.75 11.07
C ARG A 112 6.78 -7.03 11.80
N ALA A 113 5.71 -6.68 11.10
CA ALA A 113 4.58 -5.97 11.68
C ALA A 113 3.62 -6.88 12.45
N PHE A 114 3.52 -8.16 12.08
CA PHE A 114 2.64 -9.12 12.72
C PHE A 114 3.33 -10.48 12.91
N GLU A 115 3.61 -10.81 14.17
CA GLU A 115 4.08 -12.13 14.57
C GLU A 115 2.99 -13.18 14.27
N GLY A 116 3.28 -14.11 13.36
CA GLY A 116 2.29 -15.07 12.86
C GLY A 116 1.87 -14.88 11.41
N TRP A 117 2.43 -13.87 10.70
CA TRP A 117 2.04 -13.56 9.33
C TRP A 117 2.25 -14.75 8.38
N ASN A 118 3.43 -15.37 8.41
CA ASN A 118 3.76 -16.49 7.53
C ASN A 118 2.85 -17.71 7.78
N GLU A 119 2.40 -17.91 9.01
CA GLU A 119 1.47 -18.96 9.39
C GLU A 119 0.04 -18.68 8.92
N SER A 120 -0.32 -17.41 8.70
CA SER A 120 -1.65 -16.99 8.26
C SER A 120 -1.96 -17.39 6.81
N ARG A 121 -0.94 -17.74 6.01
CA ARG A 121 -1.02 -17.98 4.56
C ARG A 121 -1.55 -16.79 3.75
N SER A 122 -1.55 -15.61 4.34
CA SER A 122 -1.89 -14.36 3.65
C SER A 122 -0.73 -13.92 2.76
N ILE A 123 -1.06 -13.14 1.72
CA ILE A 123 -0.08 -12.55 0.80
C ILE A 123 -0.07 -11.04 1.03
N GLY A 124 1.13 -10.49 1.16
CA GLY A 124 1.35 -9.07 1.38
C GLY A 124 0.91 -8.25 0.17
N THR A 125 0.17 -7.17 0.39
CA THR A 125 -0.32 -6.31 -0.68
C THR A 125 0.44 -4.98 -0.72
N VAL A 126 0.54 -4.38 -1.91
CA VAL A 126 0.94 -2.97 -2.07
C VAL A 126 -0.29 -2.10 -2.34
N PRO A 127 -0.33 -0.84 -1.86
CA PRO A 127 0.72 -0.12 -1.13
C PRO A 127 0.80 -0.49 0.36
N VAL A 128 1.98 -0.29 0.96
CA VAL A 128 2.18 -0.39 2.42
C VAL A 128 2.73 0.92 2.94
N LEU A 129 2.03 1.57 3.87
CA LEU A 129 2.53 2.70 4.63
C LEU A 129 3.20 2.20 5.92
N TRP A 130 4.51 2.34 5.99
CA TRP A 130 5.38 1.88 7.06
C TRP A 130 5.81 3.02 7.98
N ASP A 131 5.79 2.78 9.29
CA ASP A 131 6.36 3.68 10.29
C ASP A 131 7.75 3.23 10.72
N LYS A 132 8.77 4.03 10.39
CA LYS A 132 10.16 3.72 10.74
C LYS A 132 10.45 3.86 12.24
N LYS A 133 9.61 4.59 12.98
CA LYS A 133 9.80 4.82 14.42
C LYS A 133 9.36 3.62 15.25
N HIS A 134 8.19 3.06 14.94
CA HIS A 134 7.66 1.87 15.61
C HIS A 134 8.00 0.56 14.89
N ALA A 135 8.63 0.63 13.71
CA ALA A 135 8.97 -0.53 12.88
C ALA A 135 7.75 -1.43 12.63
N THR A 136 6.64 -0.83 12.19
CA THR A 136 5.39 -1.54 11.89
C THR A 136 4.64 -0.92 10.72
N ILE A 137 3.67 -1.67 10.18
CA ILE A 137 2.75 -1.20 9.15
C ILE A 137 1.67 -0.33 9.82
N VAL A 138 1.51 0.90 9.32
CA VAL A 138 0.39 1.78 9.71
C VAL A 138 -0.87 1.37 8.96
N ASN A 139 -0.78 1.26 7.64
CA ASN A 139 -1.96 1.06 6.80
C ASN A 139 -1.57 0.44 5.44
N ASN A 140 -2.42 -0.43 4.89
CA ASN A 140 -2.27 -0.97 3.53
C ASN A 140 -3.52 -0.75 2.63
N GLU A 141 -4.42 0.14 3.04
CA GLU A 141 -5.58 0.59 2.28
C GLU A 141 -5.29 1.90 1.52
N SER A 142 -5.13 1.80 0.20
CA SER A 142 -4.81 2.93 -0.67
C SER A 142 -5.72 4.15 -0.50
N ARG A 143 -7.04 3.97 -0.30
CA ARG A 143 -8.00 5.09 -0.14
C ARG A 143 -7.79 5.85 1.16
N GLU A 144 -7.33 5.17 2.20
CA GLU A 144 -7.07 5.78 3.50
C GLU A 144 -5.70 6.45 3.52
N ILE A 145 -4.68 5.80 2.95
CA ILE A 145 -3.33 6.36 2.84
C ILE A 145 -3.34 7.72 2.13
N ILE A 146 -4.05 7.86 1.00
CA ILE A 146 -4.12 9.16 0.30
C ILE A 146 -4.79 10.25 1.15
N ARG A 147 -5.73 9.90 2.04
CA ARG A 147 -6.33 10.85 2.99
C ARG A 147 -5.38 11.21 4.11
N MET A 148 -4.53 10.28 4.55
CA MET A 148 -3.48 10.57 5.52
C MET A 148 -2.44 11.52 4.95
N PHE A 149 -2.11 11.42 3.67
CA PHE A 149 -1.20 12.38 3.02
C PHE A 149 -1.74 13.81 3.05
N ASN A 150 -3.06 14.01 2.98
CA ASN A 150 -3.66 15.34 3.19
C ASN A 150 -3.41 15.90 4.61
N GLN A 151 -3.17 15.06 5.63
CA GLN A 151 -2.81 15.54 6.97
C GLN A 151 -1.41 16.17 6.98
N PHE A 152 -0.46 15.63 6.21
CA PHE A 152 0.86 16.25 6.06
C PHE A 152 0.74 17.66 5.50
N SER A 153 -0.06 17.82 4.43
CA SER A 153 -0.29 19.15 3.84
C SER A 153 -0.95 20.13 4.82
N LYS A 154 -1.90 19.65 5.65
CA LYS A 154 -2.53 20.49 6.70
C LYS A 154 -1.56 20.94 7.78
N GLU A 155 -0.58 20.12 8.11
CA GLU A 155 0.48 20.45 9.08
C GLU A 155 1.62 21.28 8.48
N GLY A 156 1.49 21.71 7.21
CA GLY A 156 2.44 22.59 6.54
C GLY A 156 3.59 21.87 5.83
N PHE A 157 3.51 20.55 5.65
CA PHE A 157 4.45 19.80 4.82
C PHE A 157 4.03 19.83 3.34
N GLY A 158 5.00 19.65 2.44
CA GLY A 158 4.77 19.66 1.00
C GLY A 158 4.55 21.05 0.40
N ASN A 159 3.80 21.11 -0.71
CA ASN A 159 3.71 22.31 -1.56
C ASN A 159 2.49 23.22 -1.29
N GLY A 160 1.69 22.91 -0.27
CA GLY A 160 0.48 23.67 0.09
C GLY A 160 -0.77 23.36 -0.77
N THR A 161 -0.70 22.41 -1.70
CA THR A 161 -1.85 21.95 -2.49
C THR A 161 -2.81 21.14 -1.61
N SER A 162 -4.12 21.21 -1.92
CA SER A 162 -5.14 20.33 -1.35
C SER A 162 -5.88 19.60 -2.45
N LEU A 163 -5.87 18.27 -2.41
CA LEU A 163 -6.60 17.42 -3.37
C LEU A 163 -8.02 17.09 -2.93
N CYS A 164 -8.37 17.39 -1.68
CA CYS A 164 -9.70 17.13 -1.11
C CYS A 164 -10.12 18.33 -0.25
N PRO A 165 -10.50 19.46 -0.90
CA PRO A 165 -10.99 20.62 -0.18
C PRO A 165 -12.33 20.29 0.52
N PRO A 166 -12.58 20.82 1.73
CA PRO A 166 -13.75 20.46 2.53
C PRO A 166 -15.10 20.61 1.81
N GLU A 167 -15.24 21.63 0.97
CA GLU A 167 -16.44 21.94 0.21
C GLU A 167 -16.77 20.91 -0.88
N LEU A 168 -15.79 20.16 -1.39
CA LEU A 168 -16.00 19.14 -2.43
C LEU A 168 -16.01 17.71 -1.87
N MET A 169 -15.79 17.54 -0.56
CA MET A 169 -15.58 16.21 0.04
C MET A 169 -16.73 15.25 -0.24
N GLN A 170 -17.98 15.71 -0.11
CA GLN A 170 -19.16 14.86 -0.36
C GLN A 170 -19.28 14.43 -1.83
N GLU A 171 -18.98 15.33 -2.76
CA GLU A 171 -19.03 15.05 -4.20
C GLU A 171 -17.93 14.05 -4.59
N ILE A 172 -16.71 14.24 -4.06
CA ILE A 172 -15.58 13.33 -4.24
C ILE A 172 -15.95 11.94 -3.71
N ASP A 173 -16.47 11.85 -2.49
CA ASP A 173 -16.83 10.58 -1.86
C ASP A 173 -17.91 9.84 -2.68
N SER A 174 -18.93 10.57 -3.15
CA SER A 174 -19.99 10.02 -3.98
C SER A 174 -19.47 9.47 -5.32
N MET A 175 -18.53 10.18 -5.95
CA MET A 175 -17.95 9.79 -7.23
C MET A 175 -17.01 8.58 -7.08
N ILE A 176 -16.19 8.54 -6.02
CA ILE A 176 -15.35 7.39 -5.71
C ILE A 176 -16.21 6.13 -5.49
N GLU A 177 -17.31 6.26 -4.74
CA GLU A 177 -18.19 5.13 -4.44
C GLU A 177 -18.89 4.60 -5.70
N ALA A 178 -19.42 5.48 -6.55
CA ALA A 178 -20.07 5.10 -7.80
C ALA A 178 -19.15 4.31 -8.75
N ASN A 179 -17.85 4.60 -8.72
CA ASN A 179 -16.85 4.00 -9.62
C ASN A 179 -16.12 2.79 -9.04
N TYR A 180 -16.19 2.55 -7.72
CA TYR A 180 -15.37 1.52 -7.09
C TYR A 180 -15.73 0.11 -7.59
N GLU A 181 -16.98 -0.31 -7.42
CA GLU A 181 -17.40 -1.66 -7.84
C GLU A 181 -17.52 -1.81 -9.35
N THR A 182 -17.89 -0.74 -10.06
CA THR A 182 -18.24 -0.83 -11.49
C THR A 182 -17.04 -0.67 -12.43
N VAL A 183 -15.97 -0.01 -11.98
CA VAL A 183 -14.81 0.32 -12.83
C VAL A 183 -13.50 -0.13 -12.19
N ASN A 184 -13.27 0.20 -10.92
CA ASN A 184 -11.99 -0.12 -10.28
C ASN A 184 -11.89 -1.59 -9.86
N ASN A 185 -13.02 -2.23 -9.57
CA ASN A 185 -13.14 -3.60 -9.10
C ASN A 185 -14.06 -4.46 -10.00
N GLY A 186 -14.46 -3.91 -11.17
CA GLY A 186 -15.42 -4.52 -12.10
C GLY A 186 -14.82 -5.49 -13.10
#